data_AF-A0A252BPX6-F1
#
_entry.id   AF-A0A252BPX6-F1
#
_cell.length_a   1.000
_cell.length_b   1.000
_cell.length_c   1.000
_cell.angle_alpha   90.00
_cell.angle_beta   90.00
_cell.angle_gamma   90.00
#
_symmetry.space_group_name_H-M   'P 1'
#
loop_
_entity.id
_entity.type
_entity.pdbx_description
1 polymer ?
#
loop_
_entity_poly.entity_id
_entity_poly.type
_entity_poly.pdbx_seq_one_letter_code
_entity_poly.pdbx_strand_id
1 'polypeptide(L)'
;MLYGLIDCNSFYCSCQRAFDPELKHRPVVVLSNNDGCAIARTAEAKQLGIKMGEAWHLVRNERKLSDVRWFSSNYPLYADMSRRVYQVLLDYSPRVEPYSIDEMFLDLSGFSDSLHAHCGAMRQAVQQIT
;
A
#
# COMPACT_ATOMS: atom_id res chain seq x y z
N MET A 1 8.10 -23.08 -14.57
CA MET A 1 7.53 -21.73 -14.65
C MET A 1 7.29 -21.29 -13.22
N LEU A 2 7.96 -20.23 -12.76
CA LEU A 2 7.86 -19.74 -11.39
C LEU A 2 7.35 -18.31 -11.42
N TYR A 3 6.29 -18.04 -10.66
CA TYR A 3 5.69 -16.72 -10.56
C TYR A 3 5.79 -16.17 -9.15
N GLY A 4 6.00 -14.86 -9.05
CA GLY A 4 5.84 -14.09 -7.82
C GLY A 4 4.60 -13.19 -7.91
N LEU A 5 3.93 -12.99 -6.77
CA LEU A 5 2.91 -11.96 -6.60
C LEU A 5 3.48 -10.90 -5.67
N ILE A 6 3.49 -9.65 -6.13
CA ILE A 6 3.74 -8.48 -5.31
C ILE A 6 2.39 -7.92 -4.88
N ASP A 7 2.24 -7.64 -3.60
CA ASP A 7 1.06 -7.02 -2.98
C ASP A 7 1.57 -5.93 -2.01
N CYS A 8 1.19 -4.67 -2.27
CA CYS A 8 1.63 -3.55 -1.46
C CYS A 8 0.73 -3.36 -0.23
N ASN A 9 1.30 -3.56 0.95
CA ASN A 9 0.58 -3.44 2.22
C ASN A 9 -0.16 -2.10 2.39
N SER A 10 -1.48 -2.18 2.60
CA SER A 10 -2.33 -1.01 2.90
C SER A 10 -2.10 0.14 1.91
N PHE A 11 -2.02 -0.17 0.62
CA PHE A 11 -1.38 0.67 -0.40
C PHE A 11 -1.72 2.16 -0.34
N TYR A 12 -3.01 2.53 -0.25
CA TYR A 12 -3.39 3.95 -0.19
C TYR A 12 -2.87 4.65 1.07
N CYS A 13 -2.83 3.97 2.22
CA CYS A 13 -2.24 4.54 3.44
C CYS A 13 -0.72 4.68 3.30
N SER A 14 -0.06 3.70 2.68
CA SER A 14 1.38 3.74 2.41
C SER A 14 1.72 4.88 1.46
N CYS A 15 0.92 5.14 0.43
CA CYS A 15 1.06 6.29 -0.45
C CYS A 15 1.01 7.63 0.31
N GLN A 16 0.13 7.77 1.30
CA GLN A 16 0.08 8.99 2.13
C GLN A 16 1.33 9.12 3.01
N ARG A 17 1.79 8.00 3.61
CA ARG A 17 2.98 7.95 4.46
C ARG A 17 4.28 8.27 3.71
N ALA A 18 4.35 7.97 2.40
CA ALA A 18 5.52 8.25 1.56
C ALA A 18 5.94 9.73 1.55
N PHE A 19 4.98 10.64 1.76
CA PHE A 19 5.22 12.09 1.67
C PHE A 19 5.16 12.81 3.02
N ASP A 20 4.84 12.10 4.10
CA ASP A 20 4.76 12.67 5.45
C ASP A 20 5.36 11.72 6.49
N PRO A 21 6.62 11.98 6.91
CA PRO A 21 7.30 11.18 7.93
C PRO A 21 6.57 11.12 9.27
N GLU A 22 5.75 12.12 9.61
CA GLU A 22 5.00 12.13 10.88
C GLU A 22 3.93 11.03 10.92
N LEU A 23 3.50 10.51 9.76
CA LEU A 23 2.47 9.47 9.65
C LEU A 23 3.01 8.05 9.89
N LYS A 24 4.34 7.85 9.92
CA LYS A 24 4.98 6.53 9.99
C LYS A 24 4.53 5.70 11.19
N HIS A 25 4.21 6.36 12.30
CA HIS A 25 3.83 5.72 13.57
C HIS A 25 2.41 6.08 14.02
N ARG A 26 1.58 6.64 13.13
CA ARG A 26 0.21 7.04 13.44
C ARG A 26 -0.81 6.14 12.74
N PRO A 27 -1.97 5.85 13.34
CA PRO A 27 -3.06 5.17 12.65
C PRO A 27 -3.53 6.03 11.47
N VAL A 28 -3.38 5.51 10.26
CA VAL A 28 -3.85 6.16 9.03
C VAL A 28 -5.02 5.37 8.44
N VAL A 29 -6.02 6.09 7.95
CA VAL A 29 -7.16 5.60 7.19
C VAL A 29 -7.37 6.45 5.96
N VAL A 30 -7.58 5.80 4.82
CA VAL A 30 -8.06 6.44 3.59
C VAL A 30 -9.53 6.09 3.40
N LEU A 31 -10.34 7.11 3.10
CA LEU A 31 -11.78 7.03 2.88
C LEU A 31 -12.12 6.94 1.40
N SER A 32 -13.30 6.41 1.09
CA SER A 32 -13.87 6.38 -0.26
C SER A 32 -14.14 7.78 -0.80
N ASN A 33 -14.60 7.86 -2.06
CA ASN A 33 -15.21 9.08 -2.59
C ASN A 33 -16.25 9.66 -1.63
N ASN A 34 -16.27 10.98 -1.54
CA ASN A 34 -17.12 11.77 -0.64
C ASN A 34 -17.00 11.37 0.84
N ASP A 35 -15.87 10.80 1.24
CA ASP A 35 -15.59 10.37 2.62
C ASP A 35 -16.65 9.42 3.19
N GLY A 36 -17.25 8.58 2.35
CA GLY A 36 -18.33 7.68 2.73
C GLY A 36 -17.91 6.62 3.75
N CYS A 37 -16.84 5.86 3.46
CA CYS A 37 -16.39 4.78 4.32
C CYS A 37 -14.88 4.52 4.24
N ALA A 38 -14.33 3.80 5.23
CA ALA A 38 -12.92 3.44 5.30
C ALA A 38 -12.56 2.34 4.28
N ILE A 39 -11.72 2.66 3.29
CA ILE A 39 -11.33 1.75 2.19
C ILE A 39 -9.89 1.24 2.29
N ALA A 40 -9.01 1.92 3.03
CA ALA A 40 -7.68 1.41 3.36
C ALA A 40 -7.30 1.83 4.79
N ARG A 41 -6.65 0.92 5.52
CA ARG A 41 -6.39 1.08 6.95
C ARG A 41 -5.06 0.45 7.32
N THR A 42 -4.23 1.22 8.00
CA THR A 42 -2.99 0.73 8.63
C THR A 42 -3.28 -0.31 9.73
N ALA A 43 -2.27 -1.09 10.12
CA ALA A 43 -2.41 -2.13 11.14
C ALA A 43 -2.87 -1.54 12.48
N GLU A 44 -2.34 -0.37 12.84
CA GLU A 44 -2.66 0.41 14.02
C GLU A 44 -4.15 0.83 14.00
N ALA A 45 -4.65 1.30 12.85
CA ALA A 45 -6.08 1.64 12.70
C ALA A 45 -6.99 0.41 12.79
N LYS A 46 -6.55 -0.76 12.28
CA LYS A 46 -7.28 -2.02 12.45
C LYS A 46 -7.34 -2.45 13.92
N GLN A 47 -6.26 -2.27 14.68
CA GLN A 47 -6.21 -2.58 16.12
C GLN A 47 -7.15 -1.70 16.94
N LEU A 48 -7.40 -0.46 16.52
CA LEU A 48 -8.41 0.42 17.12
C LEU A 48 -9.87 0.00 16.81
N GLY A 49 -10.04 -1.02 15.97
CA GLY A 49 -11.33 -1.64 15.66
C GLY A 49 -12.01 -1.08 14.41
N ILE A 50 -11.34 -0.22 13.62
CA ILE A 50 -11.94 0.34 12.41
C ILE A 50 -12.05 -0.74 11.33
N LYS A 51 -13.25 -0.96 10.78
CA LYS A 51 -13.59 -2.09 9.88
C LYS A 51 -13.57 -1.77 8.37
N MET A 52 -13.45 -2.86 7.58
CA MET A 52 -13.97 -3.01 6.21
C MET A 52 -15.10 -2.08 5.79
N GLY A 53 -14.88 -0.95 5.09
CA GLY A 53 -16.02 -0.15 4.62
C GLY A 53 -16.87 0.45 5.74
N GLU A 54 -16.29 0.65 6.92
CA GLU A 54 -16.99 1.30 8.02
C GLU A 54 -17.31 2.76 7.68
N ALA A 55 -18.58 3.14 7.89
CA ALA A 55 -19.06 4.47 7.53
C ALA A 55 -18.41 5.54 8.41
N TRP A 56 -17.68 6.47 7.78
CA TRP A 56 -16.83 7.41 8.50
C TRP A 56 -17.63 8.31 9.45
N HIS A 57 -18.79 8.80 9.01
CA HIS A 57 -19.64 9.69 9.79
C HIS A 57 -20.14 9.07 11.11
N LEU A 58 -20.18 7.74 11.21
CA LEU A 58 -20.60 7.04 12.43
C LEU A 58 -19.47 6.95 13.46
N VAL A 59 -18.22 6.81 13.01
CA VAL A 59 -17.08 6.48 13.90
C VAL A 59 -16.12 7.64 14.16
N ARG A 60 -16.09 8.67 13.29
CA ARG A 60 -15.07 9.74 13.33
C ARG A 60 -14.95 10.50 14.66
N ASN A 61 -16.02 10.51 15.46
CA ASN A 61 -16.10 11.24 16.74
C ASN A 61 -15.81 10.34 17.95
N GLU A 62 -15.54 9.05 17.75
CA GLU A 62 -15.20 8.15 18.85
C GLU A 62 -13.88 8.57 19.50
N ARG A 63 -13.89 8.74 20.83
CA ARG A 63 -12.72 9.20 21.59
C ARG A 63 -11.47 8.35 21.37
N LYS A 64 -11.62 7.02 21.23
CA LYS A 64 -10.49 6.11 20.97
C LYS A 64 -9.83 6.32 19.60
N LEU A 65 -10.48 7.05 18.68
CA LEU A 65 -10.00 7.32 17.33
C LEU A 65 -9.44 8.74 17.18
N SER A 66 -9.21 9.48 18.28
CA SER A 66 -8.72 10.86 18.26
C SER A 66 -7.36 11.02 17.57
N ASP A 67 -6.52 9.98 17.62
CA ASP A 67 -5.19 9.98 17.02
C ASP A 67 -5.16 9.45 15.58
N VAL A 68 -6.32 9.03 15.05
CA VAL A 68 -6.43 8.52 13.67
C VAL A 68 -6.35 9.68 12.69
N ARG A 69 -5.49 9.54 11.68
CA ARG A 69 -5.40 10.44 10.55
C ARG A 69 -6.27 9.91 9.41
N TRP A 70 -7.30 10.69 9.08
CA TRP A 70 -8.26 10.39 8.02
C TRP A 70 -7.89 11.18 6.76
N PHE A 71 -7.83 10.50 5.63
CA PHE A 71 -7.59 11.11 4.32
C PHE A 71 -8.73 10.78 3.37
N SER A 72 -9.19 11.78 2.62
CA SER A 72 -9.99 11.52 1.43
C SER A 72 -9.17 10.76 0.38
N SER A 73 -9.84 10.03 -0.51
CA SER A 73 -9.17 9.35 -1.63
C SER A 73 -8.42 10.33 -2.54
N ASN A 74 -7.16 10.01 -2.86
CA ASN A 74 -6.34 10.72 -3.85
C ASN A 74 -5.88 9.73 -4.92
N TYR A 75 -6.79 9.35 -5.83
CA TYR A 75 -6.48 8.37 -6.88
C TYR A 75 -5.35 8.79 -7.84
N PRO A 76 -5.18 10.07 -8.22
CA PRO A 76 -4.02 10.48 -9.01
C PRO A 76 -2.69 10.15 -8.32
N LEU A 77 -2.59 10.40 -7.02
CA LEU A 77 -1.41 10.02 -6.23
C LEU A 77 -1.21 8.50 -6.24
N TYR A 78 -2.28 7.74 -5.98
CA TYR A 78 -2.19 6.27 -5.88
C TYR A 78 -1.78 5.64 -7.22
N ALA A 79 -2.29 6.16 -8.34
CA ALA A 79 -1.90 5.73 -9.67
C ALA A 79 -0.43 6.07 -9.99
N ASP A 80 0.05 7.26 -9.60
CA ASP A 80 1.46 7.63 -9.79
C ASP A 80 2.39 6.74 -8.95
N MET A 81 2.03 6.48 -7.69
CA MET A 81 2.80 5.59 -6.81
C MET A 81 2.83 4.16 -7.35
N SER A 82 1.70 3.64 -7.84
CA SER A 82 1.62 2.31 -8.45
C SER A 82 2.55 2.21 -9.65
N ARG A 83 2.53 3.22 -10.53
CA ARG A 83 3.45 3.32 -11.66
C ARG A 83 4.92 3.32 -11.22
N ARG A 84 5.28 4.02 -10.14
CA ARG A 84 6.65 4.02 -9.61
C ARG A 84 7.07 2.64 -9.10
N VAL A 85 6.19 1.93 -8.39
CA VAL A 85 6.43 0.53 -7.97
C VAL A 85 6.68 -0.33 -9.19
N TYR A 86 5.82 -0.25 -10.21
CA TYR A 86 5.98 -0.99 -11.46
C TYR A 86 7.34 -0.73 -12.12
N GLN A 87 7.78 0.53 -12.20
CA GLN A 87 9.10 0.88 -12.77
C GLN A 87 10.24 0.23 -11.99
N VAL A 88 10.19 0.22 -10.65
CA VAL A 88 11.20 -0.47 -9.84
C VAL A 88 11.18 -1.97 -10.13
N LEU A 89 10.01 -2.60 -10.24
CA LEU A 89 9.92 -4.05 -10.47
C LEU A 89 10.49 -4.49 -11.83
N LEU A 90 10.46 -3.62 -12.85
CA LEU A 90 11.07 -3.91 -14.16
C LEU A 90 12.58 -4.09 -14.08
N ASP A 91 13.26 -3.49 -13.09
CA ASP A 91 14.69 -3.69 -12.88
C ASP A 91 15.01 -5.06 -12.25
N TYR A 92 14.01 -5.73 -11.66
CA TYR A 92 14.18 -7.00 -10.92
C TYR A 92 13.51 -8.19 -11.60
N SER A 93 12.70 -7.98 -12.63
CA SER A 93 12.01 -9.06 -13.33
C SER A 93 11.89 -8.76 -14.82
N PRO A 94 12.20 -9.71 -15.73
CA PRO A 94 12.06 -9.51 -17.17
C PRO A 94 10.60 -9.30 -17.59
N ARG A 95 9.64 -9.75 -16.78
CA ARG A 95 8.21 -9.58 -17.04
C ARG A 95 7.50 -9.20 -15.74
N VAL A 96 6.75 -8.10 -15.81
CA VAL A 96 5.88 -7.60 -14.75
C VAL A 96 4.51 -7.36 -15.36
N GLU A 97 3.48 -7.96 -14.78
CA GLU A 97 2.09 -7.84 -15.23
C GLU A 97 1.25 -7.19 -14.12
N PRO A 98 0.82 -5.92 -14.30
CA PRO A 98 -0.09 -5.28 -13.37
C PRO A 98 -1.44 -6.01 -13.32
N TYR A 99 -1.88 -6.39 -12.13
CA TYR A 99 -3.18 -7.01 -11.90
C TYR A 99 -4.19 -6.01 -11.33
N SER A 100 -3.75 -5.22 -10.35
CA SER A 100 -4.53 -4.16 -9.73
C SER A 100 -3.63 -2.96 -9.40
N ILE A 101 -4.12 -2.00 -8.62
CA ILE A 101 -3.34 -0.79 -8.31
C ILE A 101 -2.16 -1.08 -7.38
N ASP A 102 -2.26 -2.12 -6.56
CA ASP A 102 -1.25 -2.55 -5.58
C ASP A 102 -0.69 -3.95 -5.80
N GLU A 103 -1.25 -4.70 -6.76
CA GLU A 103 -0.86 -6.07 -7.06
C GLU A 103 -0.27 -6.25 -8.45
N MET A 104 0.85 -6.97 -8.54
CA MET A 104 1.58 -7.22 -9.79
C MET A 104 2.18 -8.62 -9.81
N PHE A 105 2.04 -9.33 -10.92
CA PHE A 105 2.68 -10.63 -11.13
C PHE A 105 4.07 -10.47 -11.75
N LEU A 106 5.00 -11.32 -11.34
CA LEU A 106 6.38 -11.36 -11.82
C LEU A 106 6.71 -12.74 -12.39
N ASP A 107 7.39 -12.78 -13.53
CA ASP A 107 8.04 -13.99 -14.02
C ASP A 107 9.43 -14.13 -13.39
N LEU A 108 9.57 -15.10 -12.47
CA LEU A 108 10.82 -15.41 -11.78
C LEU A 108 11.50 -16.64 -12.37
N SER A 109 11.12 -17.06 -13.58
CA SER A 109 11.77 -18.16 -14.28
C SER A 109 13.19 -17.76 -14.70
N GLY A 110 14.16 -18.65 -14.48
CA GLY A 110 15.54 -18.45 -14.94
C GLY A 110 16.46 -17.72 -13.97
N PHE A 111 15.97 -17.26 -12.81
CA PHE A 111 16.81 -16.76 -11.74
C PHE A 111 17.52 -17.93 -11.05
N SER A 112 18.86 -17.95 -11.11
CA SER A 112 19.74 -18.98 -10.56
C SER A 112 20.24 -18.69 -9.13
N ASP A 113 20.19 -17.43 -8.72
CA ASP A 113 20.64 -16.98 -7.40
C ASP A 113 19.60 -17.31 -6.33
N SER A 114 19.94 -17.03 -5.06
CA SER A 114 18.97 -17.11 -3.97
C SER A 114 17.78 -16.18 -4.25
N LEU A 115 16.67 -16.76 -4.71
CA LEU A 115 15.40 -16.05 -4.94
C LEU A 115 14.97 -15.23 -3.73
N HIS A 116 15.26 -15.71 -2.52
CA HIS A 116 14.99 -14.97 -1.30
C HIS A 116 15.81 -13.67 -1.22
N ALA A 117 17.11 -13.71 -1.53
CA ALA A 117 17.94 -12.51 -1.56
C ALA A 117 17.50 -11.54 -2.68
N HIS A 118 17.19 -12.08 -3.86
CA HIS A 118 16.67 -11.31 -5.00
C HIS A 118 15.37 -10.57 -4.65
N CYS A 119 14.37 -11.29 -4.13
CA CYS A 119 13.12 -10.71 -3.68
C CYS A 119 13.30 -9.76 -2.49
N GLY A 120 14.29 -10.02 -1.63
CA GLY A 120 14.68 -9.13 -0.53
C GLY A 120 15.19 -7.79 -1.02
N ALA A 121 16.09 -7.77 -2.00
CA ALA A 121 16.61 -6.57 -2.63
C ALA A 121 15.51 -5.79 -3.36
N MET A 122 14.67 -6.49 -4.13
CA MET A 122 13.50 -5.91 -4.79
C MET A 122 12.56 -5.21 -3.80
N ARG A 123 12.23 -5.87 -2.68
CA ARG A 123 11.40 -5.27 -1.63
C ARG A 123 12.05 -4.02 -1.03
N GLN A 124 13.36 -4.04 -0.78
CA GLN A 124 14.08 -2.87 -0.26
C GLN A 124 14.06 -1.70 -1.24
N ALA A 125 14.21 -1.95 -2.55
CA ALA A 125 14.14 -0.92 -3.57
C ALA A 125 12.75 -0.27 -3.62
N VAL A 126 11.67 -1.06 -3.54
CA VAL A 126 10.31 -0.52 -3.44
C VAL A 126 10.14 0.32 -2.17
N GLN A 127 10.66 -0.12 -1.03
CA GLN A 127 10.58 0.62 0.24
C GLN A 127 11.32 1.97 0.23
N GLN A 128 12.23 2.23 -0.71
CA GLN A 128 12.92 3.52 -0.81
C GLN A 128 12.07 4.58 -1.53
N ILE A 129 11.05 4.18 -2.28
CA ILE A 129 10.17 5.08 -3.03
C ILE A 129 8.77 5.22 -2.41
N THR A 130 8.48 4.47 -1.33
CA THR A 130 7.19 4.42 -0.63
C THR A 130 7.31 4.76 0.84
#